data_AF-A0A062VPK2-F1
#
_entry.id   AF-A0A062VPK2-F1
#
_cell.length_a   1.000
_cell.length_b   1.000
_cell.length_c   1.000
_cell.angle_alpha   90.00
_cell.angle_beta   90.00
_cell.angle_gamma   90.00
#
_symmetry.space_group_name_H-M   'P 1'
#
loop_
_entity.id
_entity.type
_entity.pdbx_description
1 polymer ?
#
loop_
_entity_poly.entity_id
_entity_poly.type
_entity_poly.pdbx_seq_one_letter_code
_entity_poly.pdbx_strand_id
1 'polypeptide(L)' 'MTVQVGHVDINSAFVSFERIVNPRLENRACCVLSNNDGMIVASSKEAKALGLDLGRPWFELKPHAKRYW' A
#
# COMPACT_ATOMS: atom_id res chain seq x y z
N MET A 1 30.41 27.27 8.90
CA MET A 1 28.96 27.14 8.64
C MET A 1 28.64 25.66 8.50
N THR A 2 27.66 25.15 9.21
CA THR A 2 27.19 23.76 9.09
C THR A 2 26.03 23.69 8.10
N VAL A 3 26.07 22.73 7.18
CA VAL A 3 24.97 22.45 6.24
C VAL A 3 24.06 21.40 6.88
N GLN A 4 22.76 21.66 6.88
CA GLN A 4 21.74 20.69 7.29
C GLN A 4 21.08 20.09 6.04
N VAL A 5 20.88 18.77 6.06
CA VAL A 5 20.20 18.02 5.01
C VAL A 5 19.04 17.26 5.64
N GLY A 6 17.85 17.36 5.04
CA GLY A 6 16.66 16.62 5.46
C GLY A 6 16.24 15.61 4.40
N HIS A 7 15.79 14.43 4.84
CA HIS A 7 15.17 13.42 3.99
C HIS A 7 13.67 13.40 4.24
N VAL A 8 12.88 13.53 3.17
CA VAL A 8 11.42 13.57 3.24
C VAL A 8 10.86 12.48 2.34
N ASP A 9 9.99 11.64 2.91
CA ASP A 9 9.34 10.53 2.23
C ASP A 9 7.85 10.47 2.59
N ILE A 10 7.03 9.90 1.70
CA ILE A 10 5.58 9.79 1.89
C ILE A 10 5.24 8.40 2.43
N ASN A 11 4.59 8.37 3.59
CA ASN A 11 4.05 7.14 4.15
C ASN A 11 3.09 6.46 3.17
N SER A 12 3.47 5.28 2.66
CA SER A 12 2.65 4.46 1.77
C SER A 12 2.10 5.23 0.56
N ALA A 13 2.96 5.97 -0.16
CA ALA A 13 2.60 6.95 -1.20
C ALA A 13 1.37 6.58 -2.06
N PHE A 14 1.40 5.47 -2.81
CA PHE A 14 0.27 5.13 -3.68
C PHE A 14 -1.02 4.82 -2.93
N VAL A 15 -0.95 4.22 -1.74
CA VAL A 15 -2.15 4.03 -0.92
C VAL A 15 -2.73 5.38 -0.47
N SER A 16 -1.86 6.33 -0.09
CA SER A 16 -2.28 7.67 0.30
C SER A 16 -2.90 8.44 -0.88
N PHE A 17 -2.39 8.25 -2.09
CA PHE A 17 -2.99 8.85 -3.30
C PHE A 17 -4.36 8.25 -3.63
N GLU A 18 -4.50 6.92 -3.55
CA GLU A 18 -5.79 6.25 -3.74
C GLU A 18 -6.84 6.71 -2.72
N ARG A 19 -6.43 6.99 -1.48
CA ARG A 19 -7.31 7.54 -0.43
C ARG A 19 -7.76 8.96 -0.71
N ILE A 20 -6.91 9.81 -1.30
CA ILE A 20 -7.31 11.14 -1.77
C ILE A 20 -8.37 11.03 -2.87
N VAL A 21 -8.19 10.09 -3.81
CA VAL A 21 -9.13 9.85 -4.92
C VAL A 21 -10.43 9.21 -4.42
N ASN A 22 -10.34 8.28 -3.48
CA ASN A 22 -11.47 7.58 -2.88
C ASN A 22 -11.38 7.58 -1.34
N PRO A 23 -11.96 8.60 -0.69
CA PRO A 23 -11.92 8.74 0.78
C PRO A 23 -12.56 7.59 1.56
N ARG A 24 -13.32 6.70 0.91
CA ARG A 24 -13.87 5.49 1.55
C ARG A 24 -12.78 4.46 1.89
N LEU A 25 -11.58 4.59 1.32
CA LEU A 25 -10.43 3.75 1.63
C LEU A 25 -9.72 4.16 2.92
N GLU A 26 -10.19 5.22 3.60
CA GLU A 26 -9.61 5.61 4.86
C GLU A 26 -9.93 4.64 5.99
N ASN A 27 -8.94 4.41 6.84
CA ASN A 27 -8.96 3.40 7.91
C ASN A 27 -9.22 1.96 7.40
N ARG A 28 -9.09 1.72 6.09
CA ARG A 28 -9.17 0.38 5.49
C ARG A 28 -7.76 -0.14 5.24
N ALA A 29 -7.59 -1.44 5.43
CA ALA A 29 -6.41 -2.16 4.97
C ALA A 29 -6.38 -2.15 3.43
N CYS A 30 -5.42 -1.42 2.88
CA CYS A 30 -5.26 -1.24 1.43
C CYS A 30 -3.83 -1.59 0.99
N CYS A 31 -3.75 -2.21 -0.18
CA CYS A 31 -2.51 -2.42 -0.94
C CYS A 31 -2.73 -1.96 -2.37
N VAL A 32 -1.68 -1.44 -3.01
CA VAL A 32 -1.66 -1.14 -4.44
C VAL A 32 -0.78 -2.17 -5.14
N LEU A 33 -1.27 -2.72 -6.24
CA LEU A 33 -0.56 -3.70 -7.05
C LEU A 33 0.08 -3.04 -8.27
N SER A 34 1.27 -3.50 -8.67
CA SER A 34 1.82 -3.16 -9.99
C SER A 34 0.94 -3.77 -11.08
N ASN A 35 0.50 -2.94 -12.04
CA ASN A 35 -0.29 -3.37 -13.20
C ASN A 35 -1.57 -4.16 -12.85
N ASN A 36 -2.14 -3.98 -11.66
CA ASN A 36 -3.32 -4.69 -11.12
C ASN A 36 -3.18 -6.21 -10.90
N ASP A 37 -2.15 -6.88 -11.44
CA ASP A 37 -1.97 -8.33 -11.35
C ASP A 37 -0.53 -8.78 -11.03
N GLY A 38 0.38 -7.82 -10.82
CA GLY A 38 1.77 -8.08 -10.47
C GLY A 38 1.96 -8.37 -8.98
N MET A 39 2.58 -7.44 -8.25
CA MET A 39 2.90 -7.57 -6.83
C MET A 39 2.54 -6.31 -6.05
N ILE A 40 2.45 -6.41 -4.73
CA ILE A 40 2.23 -5.26 -3.85
C ILE A 40 3.39 -4.27 -3.98
N VAL A 41 3.10 -3.05 -4.42
CA VAL A 41 4.07 -1.93 -4.56
C VAL A 41 3.84 -0.81 -3.55
N ALA A 42 2.67 -0.78 -2.90
CA ALA A 42 2.44 0.03 -1.71
C ALA A 42 1.47 -0.69 -0.78
N SER A 43 1.69 -0.57 0.52
CA SER A 43 0.84 -1.21 1.53
C SER A 43 0.65 -0.29 2.73
N SER A 44 -0.62 -0.09 3.09
CA SER A 44 -1.03 0.69 4.26
C SER A 44 -0.47 0.08 5.55
N LYS A 45 -0.41 0.88 6.63
CA LYS A 45 -0.02 0.38 7.95
C LYS A 45 -0.94 -0.76 8.40
N GLU A 46 -2.24 -0.63 8.16
CA GLU A 46 -3.24 -1.63 8.50
C GLU A 46 -3.05 -2.93 7.71
N ALA A 47 -2.73 -2.84 6.41
CA ALA A 47 -2.48 -4.01 5.57
C ALA A 47 -1.16 -4.72 5.91
N LYS A 48 -0.10 -3.97 6.22
CA LYS A 48 1.16 -4.53 6.72
C LYS A 48 0.95 -5.34 8.00
N ALA A 49 0.10 -4.89 8.91
CA ALA A 49 -0.25 -5.64 10.12
C ALA A 49 -0.95 -6.98 9.85
N LEU A 50 -1.53 -7.16 8.65
CA LEU A 50 -2.14 -8.41 8.19
C LEU A 50 -1.15 -9.31 7.40
N GLY A 51 0.13 -8.93 7.32
CA GLY A 51 1.14 -9.67 6.55
C GLY A 51 1.08 -9.44 5.04
N LEU A 52 0.43 -8.37 4.59
CA LEU A 52 0.37 -7.94 3.20
C LEU A 52 1.50 -6.94 2.91
N ASP A 53 2.74 -7.40 2.94
CA ASP A 53 3.91 -6.54 2.72
C ASP A 53 4.30 -6.39 1.24
N LEU A 54 5.21 -5.46 0.97
CA LEU A 54 5.75 -5.18 -0.36
C LEU A 54 6.34 -6.45 -1.01
N GLY A 55 6.24 -6.53 -2.34
CA GLY A 55 6.80 -7.62 -3.13
C GLY A 55 5.96 -8.90 -3.14
N ARG A 56 4.90 -8.98 -2.32
CA ARG A 56 4.01 -10.14 -2.33
C ARG A 56 3.22 -10.20 -3.65
N PRO A 57 3.30 -11.29 -4.42
CA PRO A 57 2.67 -11.37 -5.73
C PRO A 57 1.17 -11.62 -5.61
N TRP A 58 0.39 -11.06 -6.55
CA TRP A 58 -1.06 -11.15 -6.55
C TRP A 58 -1.58 -12.58 -6.65
N PHE A 59 -0.89 -13.48 -7.36
CA PHE A 59 -1.35 -14.87 -7.51
C PHE A 59 -1.44 -15.63 -6.17
N GLU A 60 -0.61 -15.28 -5.18
CA GLU A 60 -0.71 -15.84 -3.81
C GLU A 60 -1.89 -15.25 -3.03
N LEU A 61 -2.23 -13.99 -3.31
CA LEU A 61 -3.26 -13.24 -2.58
C LEU A 61 -4.67 -13.48 -3.14
N LYS A 62 -4.77 -13.65 -4.46
CA LYS A 62 -6.02 -13.78 -5.22
C LYS A 62 -7.00 -14.81 -4.65
N PRO A 63 -6.58 -15.99 -4.16
CA PRO A 63 -7.49 -16.96 -3.54
C PRO A 63 -8.16 -16.42 -2.27
N HIS A 64 -7.48 -15.55 -1.52
CA HIS A 64 -7.95 -14.98 -0.27
C HIS A 64 -8.67 -13.64 -0.45
N ALA A 65 -8.35 -12.90 -1.52
CA ALA A 65 -8.87 -11.56 -1.77
C ALA A 65 -10.40 -11.52 -1.94
N LYS A 66 -11.00 -12.55 -2.57
CA LYS A 66 -12.46 -12.64 -2.77
C LYS A 66 -13.30 -12.59 -1.48
N ARG A 67 -12.66 -12.78 -0.30
CA ARG A 67 -13.34 -12.74 1.00
C ARG A 67 -13.54 -11.31 1.53
N TYR A 68 -12.84 -10.33 0.96
CA TYR A 68 -12.74 -8.96 1.50
C TYR A 68 -13.13 -7.86 0.49
N TRP A 69 -13.45 -8.24 -0.74
CA TRP A 69 -13.96 -7.39 -1.82
C TRP A 69 -15.45 -7.63 -1.98
#